data_AF-A0A6P1HYE6-F1
#
_entry.id   AF-A0A6P1HYE6-F1
#
_cell.length_a   1.000
_cell.length_b   1.000
_cell.length_c   1.000
_cell.angle_alpha   90.00
_cell.angle_beta   90.00
_cell.angle_gamma   90.00
#
_symmetry.space_group_name_H-M   'P 1'
#
loop_
_entity.id
_entity.type
_entity.pdbx_description
1 polymer ?
#
loop_
_entity_poly.entity_id
_entity_poly.type
_entity_poly.pdbx_seq_one_letter_code
_entity_poly.pdbx_strand_id
1 'polypeptide(L)'
;MTLQSRTTLDPRTPVLVGTGQTSERQGGVEPVDLMVRAARAAAADAGSTRLLELVDSVRVVGLLSWRYRDPGALVGARIGATVRHTGYSGNGGSTPQVLVNEAAEDIAAGRSDVVLIGGAESWRTRTKLRAQKLRPDWTVQDESVPAADILVTDVPMAAESERRIGLDRPSYVYPLFEQALRVSAGRSLEEHREVVGGLWSRFSKVAATNPNAWVQREYTAAEISTPSPDNRMISTPYTKLLNSNNMVDQSAVLLMCSVETATRLGIPQEKWVFPQSGTESHDTYAIAEREALDGSPAIRIAGARALDLAGIGLDEVAYVDVYSCFPSAVQVAAKELGLALDDPGRPLTVTGGLTFGGGPWNNYVSHSIATMATRLRESPGSYGLVTANSGYLTKHAMGVYRTEPPVGGFKRLDVQAEVDAQRTTRALLSYTGRASAESWTVVYGRDGSPERGFLAARTATGERTLAVSTDAEDLVTLAEVDIAGQQVSISEEGHFRFA
;
A
#
# COMPACT_ATOMS: atom_id res chain seq x y z
N MET A 1 1.13 -48.95 -0.72
CA MET A 1 2.24 -48.43 0.11
C MET A 1 3.21 -47.77 -0.84
N THR A 2 2.94 -46.51 -1.18
CA THR A 2 3.69 -45.77 -2.20
C THR A 2 4.64 -44.86 -1.45
N LEU A 3 5.94 -45.13 -1.56
CA LEU A 3 6.98 -44.28 -1.00
C LEU A 3 6.89 -42.90 -1.66
N GLN A 4 6.23 -41.95 -0.99
CA GLN A 4 6.43 -40.53 -1.26
C GLN A 4 7.90 -40.23 -0.93
N SER A 5 8.70 -40.04 -1.97
CA SER A 5 10.01 -39.39 -1.88
C SER A 5 9.83 -38.09 -1.08
N ARG A 6 10.23 -38.11 0.20
CA ARG A 6 10.42 -36.89 0.99
C ARG A 6 11.58 -36.14 0.35
N THR A 7 11.27 -35.24 -0.56
CA THR A 7 12.23 -34.23 -0.99
C THR A 7 12.61 -33.44 0.27
N THR A 8 13.79 -33.67 0.80
CA THR A 8 14.31 -32.92 1.95
C THR A 8 14.48 -31.48 1.51
N LEU A 9 13.64 -30.58 2.03
CA LEU A 9 13.75 -29.15 1.77
C LEU A 9 15.10 -28.64 2.26
N ASP A 10 15.68 -27.66 1.55
CA ASP A 10 16.88 -26.97 2.05
C ASP A 10 16.54 -26.41 3.45
N PRO A 11 17.32 -26.74 4.50
CA PRO A 11 17.10 -26.24 5.86
C PRO A 11 16.99 -24.71 5.94
N ARG A 12 17.62 -23.98 5.02
CA ARG A 12 17.60 -22.51 4.96
C ARG A 12 16.45 -21.94 4.11
N THR A 13 15.54 -22.77 3.61
CA THR A 13 14.36 -22.27 2.87
C THR A 13 13.55 -21.33 3.78
N PRO A 14 13.27 -20.09 3.36
CA PRO A 14 12.48 -19.15 4.16
C PRO A 14 11.00 -19.54 4.17
N VAL A 15 10.37 -19.46 5.34
CA VAL A 15 8.96 -19.77 5.53
C VAL A 15 8.30 -18.75 6.47
N LEU A 16 7.14 -18.24 6.07
CA LEU A 16 6.23 -17.49 6.93
C LEU A 16 5.42 -18.47 7.77
N VAL A 17 5.70 -18.49 9.08
CA VAL A 17 5.13 -19.49 10.00
C VAL A 17 4.06 -18.91 10.92
N GLY A 18 4.09 -17.60 11.18
CA GLY A 18 3.16 -16.96 12.11
C GLY A 18 2.74 -15.58 11.63
N THR A 19 1.46 -15.28 11.79
CA THR A 19 0.89 -13.96 11.48
C THR A 19 0.00 -13.48 12.60
N GLY A 20 0.09 -12.21 12.96
CA GLY A 20 -0.67 -11.64 14.05
C GLY A 20 -1.15 -10.25 13.71
N GLN A 21 -2.41 -9.96 14.02
CA GLN A 21 -3.07 -8.69 13.74
C GLN A 21 -3.82 -8.21 14.98
N THR A 22 -3.89 -6.89 15.18
CA THR A 22 -4.67 -6.28 16.26
C THR A 22 -5.32 -4.98 15.78
N SER A 23 -6.53 -4.74 16.28
CA SER A 23 -7.30 -3.51 16.08
C SER A 23 -7.77 -2.98 17.43
N GLU A 24 -7.17 -1.88 17.90
CA GLU A 24 -7.45 -1.30 19.22
C GLU A 24 -8.53 -0.22 19.11
N ARG A 25 -9.79 -0.61 19.32
CA ARG A 25 -10.93 0.32 19.14
C ARG A 25 -11.16 1.22 20.34
N GLN A 26 -10.73 0.82 21.53
CA GLN A 26 -10.86 1.63 22.74
C GLN A 26 -9.78 2.72 22.82
N GLY A 27 -8.65 2.47 22.14
CA GLY A 27 -7.52 3.38 22.05
C GLY A 27 -6.62 3.35 23.29
N GLY A 28 -5.66 4.27 23.33
CA GLY A 28 -4.76 4.46 24.48
C GLY A 28 -3.48 3.64 24.45
N VAL A 29 -3.36 2.66 23.56
CA VAL A 29 -2.18 1.79 23.45
C VAL A 29 -1.17 2.41 22.49
N GLU A 30 0.12 2.39 22.86
CA GLU A 30 1.19 2.91 22.00
C GLU A 30 1.55 1.94 20.86
N PRO A 31 2.14 2.43 19.74
CA PRO A 31 2.48 1.60 18.59
C PRO A 31 3.34 0.37 18.91
N VAL A 32 4.37 0.52 19.76
CA VAL A 32 5.24 -0.61 20.14
C VAL A 32 4.46 -1.69 20.87
N ASP A 33 3.53 -1.34 21.77
CA ASP A 33 2.71 -2.32 22.47
C ASP A 33 1.70 -3.01 21.56
N LEU A 34 1.17 -2.31 20.56
CA LEU A 34 0.35 -2.94 19.52
C LEU A 34 1.17 -3.98 18.74
N MET A 35 2.42 -3.67 18.37
CA MET A 35 3.31 -4.64 17.74
C MET A 35 3.62 -5.83 18.65
N VAL A 36 3.86 -5.62 19.95
CA VAL A 36 4.10 -6.71 20.91
C VAL A 36 2.88 -7.63 21.03
N ARG A 37 1.67 -7.08 21.06
CA ARG A 37 0.42 -7.87 21.05
C ARG A 37 0.29 -8.67 19.76
N ALA A 38 0.54 -8.04 18.60
CA ALA A 38 0.52 -8.72 17.30
C ALA A 38 1.60 -9.81 17.20
N ALA A 39 2.81 -9.58 17.72
CA ALA A 39 3.89 -10.57 17.73
C ALA A 39 3.52 -11.81 18.56
N ARG A 40 2.92 -11.60 19.75
CA ARG A 40 2.40 -12.70 20.59
C ARG A 40 1.29 -13.47 19.87
N ALA A 41 0.39 -12.78 19.18
CA ALA A 41 -0.62 -13.43 18.36
C ALA A 41 0.00 -14.23 17.20
N ALA A 42 1.04 -13.71 16.55
CA ALA A 42 1.76 -14.39 15.47
C ALA A 42 2.46 -15.67 15.94
N ALA A 43 3.07 -15.66 17.12
CA ALA A 43 3.71 -16.84 17.70
C ALA A 43 2.69 -17.90 18.16
N ALA A 44 1.53 -17.45 18.65
CA ALA A 44 0.40 -18.34 18.94
C ALA A 44 -0.16 -18.96 17.65
N ASP A 45 -0.30 -18.18 16.57
CA ASP A 45 -0.69 -18.68 15.25
C ASP A 45 0.30 -19.72 14.70
N ALA A 46 1.61 -19.49 14.88
CA ALA A 46 2.65 -20.47 14.53
C ALA A 46 2.60 -21.75 15.38
N GLY A 47 1.87 -21.76 16.49
CA GLY A 47 1.82 -22.89 17.42
C GLY A 47 3.05 -23.03 18.32
N SER A 48 3.91 -22.01 18.41
CA SER A 48 5.11 -22.04 19.26
C SER A 48 5.50 -20.65 19.75
N THR A 49 5.25 -20.35 21.03
CA THR A 49 5.66 -19.09 21.67
C THR A 49 7.18 -18.92 21.76
N ARG A 50 7.91 -20.04 21.81
CA ARG A 50 9.39 -20.08 21.80
C ARG A 50 10.00 -19.44 20.55
N LEU A 51 9.22 -19.29 19.48
CA LEU A 51 9.66 -18.59 18.28
C LEU A 51 10.06 -17.13 18.58
N LEU A 52 9.39 -16.46 19.53
CA LEU A 52 9.71 -15.08 19.90
C LEU A 52 11.07 -14.95 20.56
N GLU A 53 11.45 -15.91 21.39
CA GLU A 53 12.75 -15.93 22.09
C GLU A 53 13.93 -16.02 21.11
N LEU A 54 13.68 -16.57 19.92
CA LEU A 54 14.67 -16.79 18.87
C LEU A 54 14.74 -15.68 17.83
N VAL A 55 13.89 -14.65 17.91
CA VAL A 55 13.91 -13.51 16.98
C VAL A 55 15.28 -12.82 17.07
N ASP A 56 16.07 -12.94 16.00
CA ASP A 56 17.38 -12.31 15.88
C ASP A 56 17.34 -10.98 15.11
N SER A 57 16.29 -10.77 14.30
CA SER A 57 16.10 -9.53 13.54
C SER A 57 14.68 -8.99 13.72
N VAL A 58 14.57 -7.71 14.08
CA VAL A 58 13.29 -6.98 14.14
C VAL A 58 13.27 -5.86 13.11
N ARG A 59 12.37 -5.95 12.12
CA ARG A 59 12.22 -4.99 11.02
C ARG A 59 10.89 -4.27 11.16
N VAL A 60 10.96 -2.99 11.53
CA VAL A 60 9.78 -2.18 11.80
C VAL A 60 9.45 -1.33 10.58
N VAL A 61 8.18 -1.33 10.19
CA VAL A 61 7.64 -0.43 9.17
C VAL A 61 7.49 0.97 9.75
N GLY A 62 7.88 2.00 8.99
CA GLY A 62 7.85 3.41 9.39
C GLY A 62 6.54 3.84 10.07
N LEU A 63 6.64 4.28 11.32
CA LEU A 63 5.56 4.74 12.19
C LEU A 63 5.41 6.27 12.11
N LEU A 64 4.18 6.74 11.93
CA LEU A 64 3.86 8.17 11.88
C LEU A 64 3.17 8.67 13.14
N SER A 65 2.51 7.80 13.92
CA SER A 65 1.83 8.18 15.15
C SER A 65 2.79 8.56 16.28
N TRP A 66 3.95 7.93 16.40
CA TRP A 66 4.92 8.26 17.45
C TRP A 66 6.35 8.04 16.98
N ARG A 67 7.28 8.87 17.48
CA ARG A 67 8.69 8.79 17.13
C ARG A 67 9.43 7.99 18.20
N TYR A 68 10.06 6.91 17.75
CA TYR A 68 11.02 6.12 18.51
C TYR A 68 12.40 6.29 17.86
N ARG A 69 13.47 6.09 18.62
CA ARG A 69 14.83 6.03 18.06
C ARG A 69 15.09 4.66 17.45
N ASP A 70 14.75 3.62 18.20
CA ASP A 70 14.77 2.24 17.77
C ASP A 70 13.54 1.50 18.32
N PRO A 71 12.42 1.48 17.58
CA PRO A 71 11.24 0.73 17.98
C PRO A 71 11.48 -0.79 17.95
N GLY A 72 12.41 -1.28 17.13
CA GLY A 72 12.73 -2.70 17.01
C GLY A 72 13.38 -3.23 18.30
N ALA A 73 14.28 -2.46 18.90
CA ALA A 73 14.90 -2.80 20.18
C ALA A 73 13.87 -2.87 21.31
N LEU A 74 12.90 -1.94 21.34
CA LEU A 74 11.81 -1.98 22.33
C LEU A 74 10.92 -3.21 22.15
N VAL A 75 10.53 -3.53 20.91
CA VAL A 75 9.75 -4.74 20.61
C VAL A 75 10.53 -5.97 21.05
N GLY A 76 11.80 -6.09 20.67
CA GLY A 76 12.69 -7.19 21.04
C GLY A 76 12.74 -7.41 22.55
N ALA A 77 12.99 -6.35 23.32
CA ALA A 77 13.01 -6.41 24.78
C ALA A 77 11.66 -6.87 25.36
N ARG A 78 10.53 -6.36 24.85
CA ARG A 78 9.17 -6.67 25.36
C ARG A 78 8.67 -8.08 24.99
N ILE A 79 9.21 -8.69 23.95
CA ILE A 79 8.92 -10.09 23.58
C ILE A 79 9.94 -11.08 24.17
N GLY A 80 10.99 -10.60 24.85
CA GLY A 80 12.02 -11.43 25.46
C GLY A 80 13.06 -11.97 24.46
N ALA A 81 13.22 -11.31 23.31
CA ALA A 81 14.19 -11.69 22.29
C ALA A 81 15.56 -11.04 22.54
N THR A 82 16.63 -11.78 22.25
CA THR A 82 17.98 -11.21 22.16
C THR A 82 18.25 -10.82 20.72
N VAL A 83 17.75 -9.64 20.33
CA VAL A 83 17.83 -9.16 18.95
C VAL A 83 19.26 -8.79 18.59
N ARG A 84 19.76 -9.34 17.48
CA ARG A 84 21.08 -9.02 16.91
C ARG A 84 21.02 -7.80 15.99
N HIS A 85 19.92 -7.65 15.26
CA HIS A 85 19.74 -6.59 14.28
C HIS A 85 18.34 -5.97 14.39
N THR A 86 18.28 -4.66 14.48
CA THR A 86 17.05 -3.88 14.38
C THR A 86 17.12 -3.01 13.15
N GLY A 87 15.98 -2.84 12.48
CA GLY A 87 15.91 -1.97 11.32
C GLY A 87 14.54 -1.34 11.18
N TYR A 88 14.52 -0.20 10.52
CA TYR A 88 13.35 0.63 10.34
C TYR A 88 13.18 1.00 8.86
N SER A 89 11.95 1.08 8.36
CA SER A 89 11.71 1.62 7.03
C SER A 89 11.39 3.11 7.08
N GLY A 90 11.74 3.80 6.01
CA GLY A 90 11.13 5.08 5.67
C GLY A 90 9.65 4.94 5.32
N ASN A 91 9.02 6.08 5.08
CA ASN A 91 7.65 6.22 4.64
C ASN A 91 7.46 5.60 3.25
N GLY A 92 6.44 4.75 3.16
CA GLY A 92 6.06 4.04 1.95
C GLY A 92 5.22 2.80 2.26
N GLY A 93 4.06 2.68 1.60
CA GLY A 93 3.19 1.51 1.72
C GLY A 93 3.71 0.24 1.05
N SER A 94 4.75 0.34 0.21
CA SER A 94 5.45 -0.80 -0.38
C SER A 94 6.44 -1.47 0.57
N THR A 95 6.88 -0.75 1.61
CA THR A 95 7.96 -1.20 2.50
C THR A 95 7.70 -2.53 3.21
N PRO A 96 6.47 -2.90 3.63
CA PRO A 96 6.27 -4.22 4.25
C PRO A 96 6.64 -5.40 3.34
N GLN A 97 6.31 -5.32 2.05
CA GLN A 97 6.64 -6.38 1.10
C GLN A 97 8.14 -6.42 0.80
N VAL A 98 8.79 -5.25 0.69
CA VAL A 98 10.26 -5.16 0.52
C VAL A 98 10.97 -5.82 1.71
N LEU A 99 10.54 -5.55 2.94
CA LEU A 99 11.11 -6.15 4.15
C LEU A 99 10.93 -7.68 4.18
N VAL A 100 9.80 -8.20 3.67
CA VAL A 100 9.57 -9.65 3.53
C VAL A 100 10.49 -10.26 2.48
N ASN A 101 10.66 -9.61 1.34
CA ASN A 101 11.56 -10.07 0.29
C ASN A 101 13.02 -10.12 0.80
N GLU A 102 13.48 -9.08 1.48
CA GLU A 102 14.81 -9.04 2.12
C GLU A 102 14.97 -10.11 3.19
N ALA A 103 13.96 -10.31 4.03
CA ALA A 103 14.03 -11.33 5.09
C ALA A 103 14.12 -12.74 4.49
N ALA A 104 13.41 -13.01 3.39
CA ALA A 104 13.50 -14.27 2.68
C ALA A 104 14.92 -14.51 2.12
N GLU A 105 15.55 -13.49 1.53
CA GLU A 105 16.95 -13.58 1.06
C GLU A 105 17.94 -13.77 2.21
N ASP A 106 17.75 -13.04 3.31
CA ASP A 106 18.63 -13.13 4.48
C ASP A 106 18.56 -14.51 5.14
N ILE A 107 17.36 -15.09 5.26
CA ILE A 107 17.18 -16.45 5.78
C ILE A 107 17.79 -17.47 4.83
N ALA A 108 17.53 -17.38 3.52
CA ALA A 108 18.12 -18.27 2.52
C ALA A 108 19.65 -18.23 2.53
N ALA A 109 20.23 -17.06 2.78
CA ALA A 109 21.67 -16.86 2.88
C ALA A 109 22.26 -17.25 4.26
N GLY A 110 21.44 -17.52 5.28
CA GLY A 110 21.89 -17.78 6.65
C GLY A 110 22.38 -16.53 7.40
N ARG A 111 21.93 -15.34 7.01
CA ARG A 111 22.21 -14.08 7.70
C ARG A 111 21.29 -13.84 8.91
N SER A 112 20.09 -14.41 8.86
CA SER A 112 19.09 -14.43 9.94
C SER A 112 18.41 -15.79 10.02
N ASP A 113 17.98 -16.21 11.21
CA ASP A 113 17.24 -17.45 11.45
C ASP A 113 15.76 -17.19 11.72
N VAL A 114 15.44 -16.16 12.50
CA VAL A 114 14.06 -15.74 12.80
C VAL A 114 13.94 -14.22 12.69
N VAL A 115 13.08 -13.79 11.77
CA VAL A 115 12.83 -12.38 11.48
C VAL A 115 11.39 -12.02 11.86
N LEU A 116 11.25 -10.98 12.69
CA LEU A 116 9.99 -10.31 12.95
C LEU A 116 9.87 -9.10 12.02
N ILE A 117 8.81 -9.04 11.23
CA ILE A 117 8.50 -7.91 10.36
C ILE A 117 7.14 -7.36 10.77
N GLY A 118 7.01 -6.06 10.98
CA GLY A 118 5.70 -5.50 11.28
C GLY A 118 5.71 -4.01 11.54
N GLY A 119 4.54 -3.47 11.83
CA GLY A 119 4.34 -2.07 12.11
C GLY A 119 3.05 -1.84 12.88
N ALA A 120 2.86 -0.60 13.31
CA ALA A 120 1.66 -0.21 14.03
C ALA A 120 1.36 1.27 13.85
N GLU A 121 0.10 1.63 13.99
CA GLU A 121 -0.28 3.03 14.16
C GLU A 121 -1.26 3.13 15.32
N SER A 122 -1.10 4.17 16.13
CA SER A 122 -2.07 4.62 17.13
C SER A 122 -2.60 6.02 16.75
N TRP A 123 -2.86 6.19 15.46
CA TRP A 123 -3.14 7.50 14.86
C TRP A 123 -4.48 8.07 15.29
N ARG A 124 -5.51 7.22 15.46
CA ARG A 124 -6.82 7.66 15.95
C ARG A 124 -6.70 8.16 17.40
N THR A 125 -6.04 7.40 18.27
CA THR A 125 -5.80 7.82 19.66
C THR A 125 -5.04 9.14 19.71
N ARG A 126 -3.90 9.22 19.01
CA ARG A 126 -3.06 10.42 19.03
C ARG A 126 -3.79 11.65 18.49
N THR A 127 -4.57 11.50 17.43
CA THR A 127 -5.35 12.60 16.84
C THR A 127 -6.43 13.09 17.81
N LYS A 128 -7.12 12.17 18.51
CA LYS A 128 -8.09 12.50 19.56
C LYS A 128 -7.45 13.29 20.71
N LEU A 129 -6.32 12.81 21.23
CA LEU A 129 -5.61 13.48 22.32
C LEU A 129 -5.13 14.87 21.91
N ARG A 130 -4.56 15.01 20.70
CA ARG A 130 -4.13 16.30 20.15
C ARG A 130 -5.29 17.29 20.04
N ALA A 131 -6.47 16.86 19.59
CA ALA A 131 -7.66 17.72 19.53
C ALA A 131 -8.10 18.21 20.91
N GLN A 132 -7.83 17.44 21.96
CA GLN A 132 -8.08 17.79 23.36
C GLN A 132 -6.91 18.56 24.01
N LYS A 133 -5.86 18.90 23.25
CA LYS A 133 -4.61 19.50 23.73
C LYS A 133 -3.89 18.66 24.80
N LEU A 134 -4.11 17.35 24.78
CA LEU A 134 -3.42 16.37 25.63
C LEU A 134 -2.28 15.70 24.85
N ARG A 135 -1.27 15.21 25.58
CA ARG A 135 -0.21 14.34 25.04
C ARG A 135 -0.38 12.94 25.60
N PRO A 136 -0.19 11.89 24.79
CA PRO A 136 -0.15 10.53 25.33
C PRO A 136 1.08 10.36 26.22
N ASP A 137 0.93 9.57 27.29
CA ASP A 137 2.03 9.09 28.12
C ASP A 137 2.60 7.80 27.50
N TRP A 138 3.23 7.95 26.34
CA TRP A 138 3.84 6.86 25.59
C TRP A 138 5.35 6.86 25.74
N THR A 139 5.97 5.70 25.50
CA THR A 139 7.40 5.51 25.72
C THR A 139 8.22 6.51 24.90
N VAL A 140 9.21 7.12 25.56
CA VAL A 140 10.24 7.95 24.93
C VAL A 140 11.59 7.29 25.17
N GLN A 141 12.34 7.03 24.10
CA GLN A 141 13.71 6.56 24.22
C GLN A 141 14.65 7.75 24.42
N ASP A 142 15.59 7.59 25.34
CA ASP A 142 16.64 8.57 25.57
C ASP A 142 17.50 8.78 24.31
N GLU A 143 18.06 9.98 24.14
CA GLU A 143 18.90 10.32 23.00
C GLU A 143 20.19 9.48 22.90
N SER A 144 20.64 8.88 24.00
CA SER A 144 21.76 7.94 24.01
C SER A 144 21.48 6.60 23.34
N VAL A 145 20.20 6.25 23.13
CA VAL A 145 19.83 5.05 22.36
C VAL A 145 20.21 5.27 20.90
N PRO A 146 21.03 4.40 20.27
CA PRO A 146 21.31 4.51 18.84
C PRO A 146 20.01 4.49 18.02
N ALA A 147 19.97 5.27 16.95
CA ALA A 147 18.84 5.18 16.03
C ALA A 147 18.91 3.83 15.28
N ALA A 148 17.77 3.22 15.00
CA ALA A 148 17.70 2.04 14.16
C ALA A 148 18.23 2.34 12.75
N ASP A 149 18.88 1.35 12.14
CA ASP A 149 19.31 1.45 10.75
C ASP A 149 18.10 1.57 9.82
N ILE A 150 18.20 2.45 8.82
CA ILE A 150 17.15 2.60 7.81
C ILE A 150 17.35 1.56 6.71
N LEU A 151 16.54 0.50 6.74
CA LEU A 151 16.64 -0.63 5.80
C LEU A 151 16.10 -0.26 4.42
N VAL A 152 14.99 0.45 4.38
CA VAL A 152 14.34 0.90 3.15
C VAL A 152 14.19 2.40 3.24
N THR A 153 14.77 3.13 2.29
CA THR A 153 14.74 4.60 2.29
C THR A 153 13.35 5.16 2.02
N ASP A 154 13.08 6.36 2.52
CA ASP A 154 11.87 7.14 2.23
C ASP A 154 11.57 7.21 0.72
N VAL A 155 10.28 7.19 0.38
CA VAL A 155 9.83 7.54 -0.97
C VAL A 155 9.63 9.06 -1.05
N PRO A 156 10.30 9.76 -1.99
CA PRO A 156 10.02 11.17 -2.24
C PRO A 156 8.55 11.37 -2.60
N MET A 157 7.83 12.16 -1.79
CA MET A 157 6.39 12.34 -1.94
C MET A 157 6.00 13.38 -2.99
N ALA A 158 6.87 14.31 -3.37
CA ALA A 158 6.57 15.32 -4.39
C ALA A 158 7.86 15.79 -5.07
N ALA A 159 7.80 16.09 -6.37
CA ALA A 159 8.85 16.81 -7.06
C ALA A 159 8.58 18.33 -7.03
N GLU A 160 9.48 19.11 -7.65
CA GLU A 160 9.42 20.57 -7.58
C GLU A 160 8.19 21.14 -8.29
N SER A 161 7.78 20.52 -9.41
CA SER A 161 6.55 20.86 -10.15
C SER A 161 5.29 20.80 -9.29
N GLU A 162 5.15 19.77 -8.48
CA GLU A 162 4.01 19.53 -7.61
C GLU A 162 4.03 20.48 -6.41
N ARG A 163 5.21 20.65 -5.79
CA ARG A 163 5.39 21.58 -4.66
C ARG A 163 5.04 23.00 -5.05
N ARG A 164 5.43 23.43 -6.25
CA ARG A 164 5.21 24.78 -6.76
C ARG A 164 3.73 25.20 -6.70
N ILE A 165 2.82 24.29 -7.05
CA ILE A 165 1.37 24.56 -7.08
C ILE A 165 0.66 24.09 -5.80
N GLY A 166 1.39 23.51 -4.83
CA GLY A 166 0.83 22.98 -3.60
C GLY A 166 0.05 21.67 -3.77
N LEU A 167 0.45 20.84 -4.74
CA LEU A 167 -0.09 19.51 -5.00
C LEU A 167 0.70 18.45 -4.20
N ASP A 168 0.42 18.32 -2.90
CA ASP A 168 1.29 17.59 -1.95
C ASP A 168 0.60 16.46 -1.16
N ARG A 169 -0.72 16.30 -1.30
CA ARG A 169 -1.50 15.30 -0.57
C ARG A 169 -1.96 14.19 -1.51
N PRO A 170 -1.95 12.91 -1.07
CA PRO A 170 -2.52 11.82 -1.85
C PRO A 170 -3.97 12.09 -2.31
N SER A 171 -4.79 12.69 -1.45
CA SER A 171 -6.18 13.05 -1.77
C SER A 171 -6.32 14.14 -2.85
N TYR A 172 -5.23 14.80 -3.25
CA TYR A 172 -5.21 15.77 -4.36
C TYR A 172 -4.60 15.17 -5.63
N VAL A 173 -3.67 14.22 -5.48
CA VAL A 173 -2.95 13.62 -6.61
C VAL A 173 -3.67 12.42 -7.21
N TYR A 174 -4.11 11.45 -6.39
CA TYR A 174 -4.80 10.27 -6.91
C TYR A 174 -6.08 10.56 -7.71
N PRO A 175 -6.84 11.64 -7.43
CA PRO A 175 -7.91 12.09 -8.31
C PRO A 175 -7.48 12.43 -9.74
N LEU A 176 -6.24 12.90 -9.96
CA LEU A 176 -5.74 13.14 -11.31
C LEU A 176 -5.54 11.82 -12.07
N PHE A 177 -5.12 10.75 -11.40
CA PHE A 177 -5.07 9.43 -12.04
C PHE A 177 -6.47 8.89 -12.33
N GLU A 178 -7.41 9.11 -11.40
CA GLU A 178 -8.82 8.73 -11.58
C GLU A 178 -9.44 9.43 -12.78
N GLN A 179 -9.24 10.73 -12.89
CA GLN A 179 -9.76 11.50 -13.99
C GLN A 179 -9.12 11.08 -15.33
N ALA A 180 -7.83 10.75 -15.35
CA ALA A 180 -7.18 10.21 -16.53
C ALA A 180 -7.73 8.82 -16.92
N LEU A 181 -8.01 7.94 -15.95
CA LEU A 181 -8.68 6.65 -16.17
C LEU A 181 -10.10 6.83 -16.73
N ARG A 182 -10.85 7.81 -16.23
CA ARG A 182 -12.18 8.14 -16.75
C ARG A 182 -12.10 8.58 -18.21
N VAL A 183 -11.24 9.57 -18.51
CA VAL A 183 -11.10 10.17 -19.84
C VAL A 183 -10.63 9.12 -20.84
N SER A 184 -9.60 8.34 -20.52
CA SER A 184 -9.08 7.27 -21.40
C SER A 184 -10.12 6.17 -21.66
N ALA A 185 -10.98 5.86 -20.70
CA ALA A 185 -12.07 4.92 -20.86
C ALA A 185 -13.31 5.50 -21.59
N GLY A 186 -13.32 6.80 -21.91
CA GLY A 186 -14.44 7.47 -22.57
C GLY A 186 -15.73 7.51 -21.74
N ARG A 187 -15.61 7.44 -20.41
CA ARG A 187 -16.76 7.38 -19.50
C ARG A 187 -17.27 8.78 -19.14
N SER A 188 -18.58 8.93 -19.08
CA SER A 188 -19.21 10.08 -18.43
C SER A 188 -18.90 10.10 -16.91
N LEU A 189 -19.15 11.24 -16.27
CA LEU A 189 -18.99 11.37 -14.81
C LEU A 189 -19.90 10.40 -14.03
N GLU A 190 -21.11 10.16 -14.53
CA GLU A 190 -22.09 9.27 -13.90
C GLU A 190 -21.67 7.80 -14.01
N GLU A 191 -21.36 7.33 -15.22
CA GLU A 191 -20.87 5.95 -15.43
C GLU A 191 -19.61 5.68 -14.60
N HIS A 192 -18.70 6.65 -14.54
CA HIS A 192 -17.48 6.48 -13.76
C HIS A 192 -17.73 6.43 -12.26
N ARG A 193 -18.70 7.22 -11.76
CA ARG A 193 -19.14 7.18 -10.36
C ARG A 193 -19.68 5.79 -10.00
N GLU A 194 -20.44 5.16 -10.88
CA GLU A 194 -20.93 3.79 -10.69
C GLU A 194 -19.80 2.77 -10.65
N VAL A 195 -18.80 2.90 -11.54
CA VAL A 195 -17.62 2.02 -11.57
C VAL A 195 -16.85 2.07 -10.24
N VAL A 196 -16.49 3.27 -9.76
CA VAL A 196 -15.71 3.40 -8.52
C VAL A 196 -16.54 3.04 -7.28
N GLY A 197 -17.84 3.39 -7.27
CA GLY A 197 -18.76 3.01 -6.19
C GLY A 197 -18.95 1.50 -6.10
N GLY A 198 -19.13 0.82 -7.24
CA GLY A 198 -19.25 -0.65 -7.32
C GLY A 198 -17.96 -1.35 -6.89
N LEU A 199 -16.80 -0.86 -7.33
CA LEU A 199 -15.50 -1.37 -6.90
C LEU A 199 -15.34 -1.28 -5.38
N TRP A 200 -15.58 -0.11 -4.79
CA TRP A 200 -15.46 0.07 -3.35
C TRP A 200 -16.51 -0.72 -2.56
N SER A 201 -17.71 -0.90 -3.11
CA SER A 201 -18.76 -1.73 -2.47
C SER A 201 -18.28 -3.17 -2.31
N ARG A 202 -17.64 -3.75 -3.33
CA ARG A 202 -17.03 -5.09 -3.25
C ARG A 202 -15.91 -5.16 -2.20
N PHE A 203 -15.08 -4.14 -2.09
CA PHE A 203 -14.06 -4.06 -1.04
C PHE A 203 -14.68 -4.02 0.36
N SER A 204 -15.76 -3.24 0.54
CA SER A 204 -16.49 -3.19 1.82
C SER A 204 -17.11 -4.53 2.21
N LYS A 205 -17.57 -5.31 1.22
CA LYS A 205 -18.09 -6.67 1.42
C LYS A 205 -17.03 -7.62 1.97
N VAL A 206 -15.81 -7.56 1.43
CA VAL A 206 -14.68 -8.34 1.96
C VAL A 206 -14.36 -7.89 3.40
N ALA A 207 -14.28 -6.57 3.65
CA ALA A 207 -14.01 -6.04 4.98
C ALA A 207 -15.06 -6.45 6.03
N ALA A 208 -16.34 -6.49 5.66
CA ALA A 208 -17.44 -6.86 6.54
C ALA A 208 -17.29 -8.26 7.15
N THR A 209 -16.60 -9.18 6.46
CA THR A 209 -16.35 -10.54 6.92
C THR A 209 -14.94 -10.77 7.45
N ASN A 210 -14.04 -9.78 7.33
CA ASN A 210 -12.69 -9.85 7.86
C ASN A 210 -12.68 -9.45 9.35
N PRO A 211 -12.36 -10.36 10.29
CA PRO A 211 -12.36 -10.06 11.73
C PRO A 211 -11.35 -8.98 12.12
N ASN A 212 -10.33 -8.74 11.30
CA ASN A 212 -9.30 -7.73 11.53
C ASN A 212 -9.61 -6.37 10.91
N ALA A 213 -10.63 -6.27 10.04
CA ALA A 213 -10.98 -5.02 9.38
C ALA A 213 -11.48 -3.96 10.37
N TRP A 214 -11.07 -2.71 10.14
CA TRP A 214 -11.50 -1.59 10.98
C TRP A 214 -12.99 -1.24 10.81
N VAL A 215 -13.53 -1.35 9.61
CA VAL A 215 -14.95 -1.13 9.32
C VAL A 215 -15.55 -2.43 8.81
N GLN A 216 -16.35 -3.08 9.67
CA GLN A 216 -17.02 -4.33 9.35
C GLN A 216 -18.48 -4.08 8.94
N ARG A 217 -18.65 -3.25 7.92
CA ARG A 217 -19.96 -2.89 7.36
C ARG A 217 -19.88 -2.95 5.84
N GLU A 218 -20.85 -3.61 5.22
CA GLU A 218 -21.07 -3.53 3.79
C GLU A 218 -21.73 -2.19 3.44
N TYR A 219 -21.24 -1.55 2.38
CA TYR A 219 -21.81 -0.34 1.82
C TYR A 219 -22.26 -0.61 0.39
N THR A 220 -23.39 -0.03 0.01
CA THR A 220 -23.82 0.00 -1.39
C THR A 220 -22.97 0.99 -2.20
N ALA A 221 -22.90 0.80 -3.52
CA ALA A 221 -22.20 1.72 -4.41
C ALA A 221 -22.70 3.17 -4.25
N ALA A 222 -24.02 3.35 -4.16
CA ALA A 222 -24.65 4.67 -3.99
C ALA A 222 -24.26 5.34 -2.66
N GLU A 223 -24.20 4.60 -1.55
CA GLU A 223 -23.74 5.16 -0.26
C GLU A 223 -22.28 5.62 -0.31
N ILE A 224 -21.44 4.90 -1.04
CA ILE A 224 -20.02 5.23 -1.21
C ILE A 224 -19.86 6.47 -2.08
N SER A 225 -20.56 6.53 -3.21
CA SER A 225 -20.27 7.53 -4.24
C SER A 225 -21.09 8.81 -4.12
N THR A 226 -22.18 8.80 -3.34
CA THR A 226 -23.06 9.96 -3.15
C THR A 226 -22.60 10.78 -1.94
N PRO A 227 -22.34 12.09 -2.11
CA PRO A 227 -22.01 12.96 -0.99
C PRO A 227 -23.13 13.00 0.06
N SER A 228 -22.75 12.95 1.34
CA SER A 228 -23.67 13.10 2.47
C SER A 228 -22.94 13.77 3.65
N PRO A 229 -23.63 14.17 4.74
CA PRO A 229 -22.97 14.73 5.92
C PRO A 229 -21.86 13.83 6.50
N ASP A 230 -22.05 12.50 6.44
CA ASP A 230 -21.07 11.52 6.94
C ASP A 230 -20.04 11.07 5.88
N ASN A 231 -20.35 11.35 4.61
CA ASN A 231 -19.56 10.99 3.43
C ASN A 231 -19.35 12.19 2.49
N ARG A 232 -18.87 13.31 3.03
CA ARG A 232 -18.66 14.54 2.25
C ARG A 232 -17.69 14.34 1.08
N MET A 233 -17.74 15.25 0.11
CA MET A 233 -16.69 15.39 -0.90
C MET A 233 -15.34 15.77 -0.29
N ILE A 234 -14.27 15.15 -0.79
CA ILE A 234 -12.88 15.51 -0.48
C ILE A 234 -12.25 16.19 -1.68
N SER A 235 -12.36 15.53 -2.83
CA SER A 235 -11.92 16.00 -4.13
C SER A 235 -12.76 15.35 -5.20
N THR A 236 -13.00 15.95 -6.37
CA THR A 236 -13.68 15.22 -7.46
C THR A 236 -12.77 14.11 -7.99
N PRO A 237 -13.25 12.84 -8.14
CA PRO A 237 -14.60 12.33 -7.88
C PRO A 237 -14.79 11.64 -6.51
N TYR A 238 -13.83 11.76 -5.60
CA TYR A 238 -13.81 11.08 -4.31
C TYR A 238 -14.57 11.77 -3.18
N THR A 239 -15.62 11.10 -2.74
CA THR A 239 -16.17 11.24 -1.38
C THR A 239 -15.20 10.66 -0.34
N LYS A 240 -15.45 10.94 0.94
CA LYS A 240 -14.66 10.42 2.06
C LYS A 240 -14.51 8.88 2.05
N LEU A 241 -15.56 8.13 1.68
CA LEU A 241 -15.52 6.68 1.60
C LEU A 241 -14.70 6.15 0.41
N LEU A 242 -14.38 6.98 -0.59
CA LEU A 242 -13.46 6.63 -1.68
C LEU A 242 -11.99 6.97 -1.35
N ASN A 243 -11.69 7.35 -0.10
CA ASN A 243 -10.34 7.62 0.38
C ASN A 243 -9.91 6.55 1.40
N SER A 244 -8.60 6.34 1.55
CA SER A 244 -8.03 5.50 2.61
C SER A 244 -8.42 5.99 4.01
N ASN A 245 -8.66 5.07 4.95
CA ASN A 245 -8.98 5.39 6.33
C ASN A 245 -7.76 5.25 7.24
N ASN A 246 -7.05 6.34 7.49
CA ASN A 246 -5.92 6.38 8.42
C ASN A 246 -6.30 6.66 9.88
N MET A 247 -7.60 6.79 10.18
CA MET A 247 -8.11 7.03 11.53
C MET A 247 -8.30 5.71 12.27
N VAL A 248 -7.20 4.95 12.38
CA VAL A 248 -7.17 3.62 12.99
C VAL A 248 -6.07 3.52 14.06
N ASP A 249 -6.28 2.59 14.99
CA ASP A 249 -5.22 2.09 15.87
C ASP A 249 -5.03 0.59 15.58
N GLN A 250 -4.05 0.23 14.75
CA GLN A 250 -3.90 -1.13 14.20
C GLN A 250 -2.44 -1.55 14.11
N SER A 251 -2.19 -2.84 14.22
CA SER A 251 -0.87 -3.44 13.98
C SER A 251 -0.98 -4.81 13.33
N ALA A 252 0.02 -5.13 12.51
CA ALA A 252 0.25 -6.46 11.98
C ALA A 252 1.73 -6.82 12.08
N VAL A 253 1.98 -8.07 12.42
CA VAL A 253 3.31 -8.67 12.57
C VAL A 253 3.35 -10.02 11.84
N LEU A 254 4.46 -10.26 11.16
CA LEU A 254 4.80 -11.47 10.42
C LEU A 254 6.05 -12.08 11.08
N LEU A 255 6.02 -13.40 11.31
CA LEU A 255 7.16 -14.16 11.80
C LEU A 255 7.63 -15.11 10.71
N MET A 256 8.83 -14.86 10.19
CA MET A 256 9.50 -15.70 9.20
C MET A 256 10.70 -16.39 9.83
N CYS A 257 10.94 -17.63 9.45
CA CYS A 257 12.14 -18.36 9.85
C CYS A 257 12.61 -19.33 8.77
N SER A 258 13.75 -19.98 9.01
CA SER A 258 14.22 -21.10 8.20
C SER A 258 13.38 -22.36 8.45
N VAL A 259 13.26 -23.24 7.44
CA VAL A 259 12.66 -24.57 7.58
C VAL A 259 13.32 -25.38 8.72
N GLU A 260 14.63 -25.23 8.90
CA GLU A 260 15.36 -25.82 10.02
C GLU A 260 14.81 -25.37 11.37
N THR A 261 14.62 -24.07 11.56
CA THR A 261 14.08 -23.51 12.80
C THR A 261 12.62 -23.91 12.99
N ALA A 262 11.80 -23.86 11.93
CA ALA A 262 10.41 -24.31 11.99
C ALA A 262 10.31 -25.78 12.44
N THR A 263 11.16 -26.65 11.87
CA THR A 263 11.24 -28.07 12.22
C THR A 263 11.73 -28.27 13.65
N ARG A 264 12.81 -27.58 14.06
CA ARG A 264 13.39 -27.64 15.41
C ARG A 264 12.40 -27.24 16.50
N LEU A 265 11.52 -26.28 16.21
CA LEU A 265 10.47 -25.82 17.13
C LEU A 265 9.19 -26.65 17.07
N GLY A 266 9.10 -27.63 16.15
CA GLY A 266 7.89 -28.44 15.96
C GLY A 266 6.70 -27.64 15.44
N ILE A 267 6.95 -26.56 14.68
CA ILE A 267 5.88 -25.75 14.06
C ILE A 267 5.16 -26.64 13.03
N PRO A 268 3.84 -26.84 13.14
CA PRO A 268 3.09 -27.71 12.23
C PRO A 268 3.21 -27.27 10.77
N GLN A 269 3.37 -28.21 9.84
CA GLN A 269 3.64 -27.90 8.43
C GLN A 269 2.45 -27.20 7.76
N GLU A 270 1.23 -27.42 8.22
CA GLU A 270 0.03 -26.69 7.78
C GLU A 270 0.06 -25.19 8.12
N LYS A 271 0.99 -24.74 8.98
CA LYS A 271 1.24 -23.31 9.24
C LYS A 271 2.21 -22.69 8.24
N TRP A 272 2.84 -23.46 7.38
CA TRP A 272 3.92 -22.97 6.54
C TRP A 272 3.37 -22.32 5.28
N VAL A 273 3.74 -21.07 5.04
CA VAL A 273 3.49 -20.37 3.77
C VAL A 273 4.84 -19.89 3.25
N PHE A 274 5.17 -20.28 2.03
CA PHE A 274 6.44 -19.96 1.40
C PHE A 274 6.27 -18.74 0.48
N PRO A 275 7.11 -17.71 0.63
CA PRO A 275 7.29 -16.73 -0.43
C PRO A 275 7.89 -17.44 -1.65
N GLN A 276 7.25 -17.31 -2.79
CA GLN A 276 7.66 -17.92 -4.05
C GLN A 276 8.62 -17.01 -4.80
N SER A 277 8.25 -15.74 -4.91
CA SER A 277 9.02 -14.71 -5.57
C SER A 277 8.68 -13.33 -5.02
N GLY A 278 9.59 -12.39 -5.24
CA GLY A 278 9.38 -10.98 -4.95
C GLY A 278 10.01 -10.10 -6.03
N THR A 279 9.44 -8.93 -6.27
CA THR A 279 10.02 -7.95 -7.19
C THR A 279 9.81 -6.53 -6.70
N GLU A 280 10.68 -5.64 -7.11
CA GLU A 280 10.61 -4.21 -6.81
C GLU A 280 10.80 -3.37 -8.07
N SER A 281 10.17 -2.20 -8.10
CA SER A 281 10.37 -1.19 -9.14
C SER A 281 9.80 0.16 -8.70
N HIS A 282 10.05 1.21 -9.48
CA HIS A 282 9.39 2.48 -9.34
C HIS A 282 9.12 3.18 -10.67
N ASP A 283 7.99 3.88 -10.75
CA ASP A 283 7.70 4.88 -11.78
C ASP A 283 8.54 6.15 -11.54
N THR A 284 8.32 7.17 -12.38
CA THR A 284 8.90 8.50 -12.18
C THR A 284 8.48 9.10 -10.82
N TYR A 285 9.41 9.80 -10.18
CA TYR A 285 9.15 10.47 -8.90
C TYR A 285 8.24 11.69 -9.07
N ALA A 286 8.39 12.44 -10.16
CA ALA A 286 7.43 13.46 -10.55
C ALA A 286 6.28 12.81 -11.33
N ILE A 287 5.04 13.04 -10.91
CA ILE A 287 3.87 12.54 -11.65
C ILE A 287 3.79 13.21 -13.01
N ALA A 288 4.32 14.42 -13.13
CA ALA A 288 4.34 15.18 -14.37
C ALA A 288 5.21 14.53 -15.46
N GLU A 289 6.16 13.67 -15.08
CA GLU A 289 7.07 12.98 -16.00
C GLU A 289 6.52 11.65 -16.54
N ARG A 290 5.38 11.18 -16.02
CA ARG A 290 4.80 9.92 -16.49
C ARG A 290 4.37 10.01 -17.94
N GLU A 291 4.57 8.98 -18.73
CA GLU A 291 4.04 8.99 -20.09
C GLU A 291 2.51 9.19 -20.09
N ALA A 292 1.82 8.42 -19.25
CA ALA A 292 0.38 8.51 -19.05
C ALA A 292 0.04 8.52 -17.55
N LEU A 293 -1.05 9.21 -17.19
CA LEU A 293 -1.51 9.31 -15.80
C LEU A 293 -2.45 8.16 -15.39
N ASP A 294 -2.88 7.34 -16.35
CA ASP A 294 -3.81 6.21 -16.19
C ASP A 294 -3.11 4.84 -16.33
N GLY A 295 -1.79 4.80 -16.17
CA GLY A 295 -0.96 3.61 -16.32
C GLY A 295 0.28 3.63 -15.43
N SER A 296 0.93 2.47 -15.32
CA SER A 296 2.17 2.26 -14.56
C SER A 296 2.97 1.11 -15.19
N PRO A 297 3.97 1.42 -16.03
CA PRO A 297 4.89 0.42 -16.55
C PRO A 297 5.62 -0.34 -15.43
N ALA A 298 5.89 0.32 -14.30
CA ALA A 298 6.52 -0.30 -13.14
C ALA A 298 5.67 -1.45 -12.57
N ILE A 299 4.36 -1.24 -12.35
CA ILE A 299 3.46 -2.32 -11.90
C ILE A 299 3.43 -3.47 -12.91
N ARG A 300 3.29 -3.15 -14.21
CA ARG A 300 3.21 -4.17 -15.27
C ARG A 300 4.44 -5.06 -15.30
N ILE A 301 5.62 -4.44 -15.33
CA ILE A 301 6.90 -5.16 -15.45
C ILE A 301 7.19 -5.95 -14.17
N ALA A 302 7.01 -5.34 -12.99
CA ALA A 302 7.22 -6.03 -11.71
C ALA A 302 6.23 -7.19 -11.52
N GLY A 303 4.95 -6.97 -11.80
CA GLY A 303 3.91 -8.00 -11.70
C GLY A 303 4.17 -9.20 -12.61
N ALA A 304 4.46 -8.94 -13.89
CA ALA A 304 4.82 -10.00 -14.84
C ALA A 304 6.06 -10.78 -14.37
N ARG A 305 7.11 -10.06 -13.95
CA ARG A 305 8.35 -10.70 -13.48
C ARG A 305 8.15 -11.50 -12.20
N ALA A 306 7.29 -11.06 -11.29
CA ALA A 306 6.98 -11.82 -10.08
C ALA A 306 6.33 -13.17 -10.41
N LEU A 307 5.38 -13.20 -11.35
CA LEU A 307 4.73 -14.42 -11.83
C LEU A 307 5.73 -15.33 -12.58
N ASP A 308 6.56 -14.76 -13.46
CA ASP A 308 7.61 -15.49 -14.17
C ASP A 308 8.60 -16.17 -13.21
N LEU A 309 9.04 -15.45 -12.17
CA LEU A 309 9.94 -15.99 -11.14
C LEU A 309 9.30 -17.11 -10.31
N ALA A 310 7.98 -17.05 -10.10
CA ALA A 310 7.21 -18.11 -9.47
C ALA A 310 6.86 -19.28 -10.41
N GLY A 311 7.09 -19.11 -11.72
CA GLY A 311 6.86 -20.13 -12.74
C GLY A 311 5.38 -20.36 -13.05
N ILE A 312 4.53 -19.34 -12.90
CA ILE A 312 3.07 -19.45 -13.08
C ILE A 312 2.51 -18.36 -13.99
N GLY A 313 1.34 -18.63 -14.57
CA GLY A 313 0.50 -17.61 -15.20
C GLY A 313 -0.44 -16.91 -14.22
N LEU A 314 -1.01 -15.76 -14.64
CA LEU A 314 -1.99 -15.02 -13.83
C LEU A 314 -3.23 -15.85 -13.49
N ASP A 315 -3.67 -16.73 -14.38
CA ASP A 315 -4.87 -17.56 -14.19
C ASP A 315 -4.72 -18.58 -13.06
N GLU A 316 -3.48 -18.87 -12.63
CA GLU A 316 -3.19 -19.75 -11.50
C GLU A 316 -3.24 -19.04 -10.15
N VAL A 317 -3.33 -17.70 -10.15
CA VAL A 317 -3.45 -16.88 -8.94
C VAL A 317 -4.90 -16.87 -8.48
N ALA A 318 -5.18 -17.61 -7.40
CA ALA A 318 -6.51 -17.74 -6.81
C ALA A 318 -6.89 -16.55 -5.93
N TYR A 319 -5.91 -15.95 -5.23
CA TYR A 319 -6.14 -14.86 -4.29
C TYR A 319 -5.28 -13.64 -4.63
N VAL A 320 -5.87 -12.46 -4.57
CA VAL A 320 -5.16 -11.20 -4.81
C VAL A 320 -5.47 -10.21 -3.71
N ASP A 321 -4.46 -9.46 -3.30
CA ASP A 321 -4.65 -8.21 -2.59
C ASP A 321 -3.92 -7.06 -3.29
N VAL A 322 -4.70 -6.26 -4.00
CA VAL A 322 -4.23 -5.06 -4.67
C VAL A 322 -4.17 -3.92 -3.66
N TYR A 323 -3.04 -3.22 -3.57
CA TYR A 323 -2.91 -2.06 -2.68
C TYR A 323 -3.93 -0.98 -3.06
N SER A 324 -4.75 -0.54 -2.10
CA SER A 324 -6.01 0.14 -2.42
C SER A 324 -6.24 1.45 -1.66
N CYS A 325 -5.24 2.34 -1.64
CA CYS A 325 -5.39 3.64 -0.97
C CYS A 325 -6.50 4.50 -1.59
N PHE A 326 -6.69 4.39 -2.91
CA PHE A 326 -7.71 5.05 -3.72
C PHE A 326 -8.17 4.14 -4.87
N PRO A 327 -9.39 4.34 -5.42
CA PRO A 327 -9.86 3.54 -6.55
C PRO A 327 -8.99 3.59 -7.79
N SER A 328 -8.34 4.71 -8.06
CA SER A 328 -7.44 4.83 -9.21
C SER A 328 -6.22 3.93 -9.06
N ALA A 329 -5.71 3.75 -7.84
CA ALA A 329 -4.59 2.84 -7.60
C ALA A 329 -4.94 1.38 -7.95
N VAL A 330 -6.13 0.94 -7.54
CA VAL A 330 -6.64 -0.41 -7.85
C VAL A 330 -6.91 -0.56 -9.34
N GLN A 331 -7.50 0.45 -9.97
CA GLN A 331 -7.80 0.41 -11.41
C GLN A 331 -6.54 0.36 -12.26
N VAL A 332 -5.53 1.20 -11.98
CA VAL A 332 -4.24 1.14 -12.67
C VAL A 332 -3.59 -0.21 -12.46
N ALA A 333 -3.50 -0.68 -11.20
CA ALA A 333 -2.85 -1.95 -10.91
C ALA A 333 -3.56 -3.14 -11.60
N ALA A 334 -4.90 -3.17 -11.55
CA ALA A 334 -5.68 -4.22 -12.20
C ALA A 334 -5.49 -4.21 -13.73
N LYS A 335 -5.49 -3.03 -14.37
CA LYS A 335 -5.22 -2.86 -15.81
C LYS A 335 -3.83 -3.40 -16.17
N GLU A 336 -2.80 -3.01 -15.42
CA GLU A 336 -1.40 -3.38 -15.70
C GLU A 336 -1.11 -4.86 -15.42
N LEU A 337 -1.84 -5.47 -14.48
CA LEU A 337 -1.70 -6.89 -14.14
C LEU A 337 -2.64 -7.80 -14.94
N GLY A 338 -3.59 -7.27 -15.70
CA GLY A 338 -4.59 -8.07 -16.44
C GLY A 338 -5.71 -8.63 -15.56
N LEU A 339 -6.01 -7.99 -14.43
CA LEU A 339 -7.08 -8.39 -13.51
C LEU A 339 -8.40 -7.66 -13.86
N ALA A 340 -9.51 -8.40 -13.86
CA ALA A 340 -10.83 -7.81 -13.99
C ALA A 340 -11.28 -7.11 -12.70
N LEU A 341 -11.92 -5.94 -12.82
CA LEU A 341 -12.34 -5.13 -11.66
C LEU A 341 -13.52 -5.72 -10.89
N ASP A 342 -14.31 -6.55 -11.53
CA ASP A 342 -15.61 -7.05 -11.07
C ASP A 342 -15.72 -8.58 -11.11
N ASP A 343 -14.58 -9.29 -11.22
CA ASP A 343 -14.54 -10.76 -11.13
C ASP A 343 -15.07 -11.23 -9.75
N PRO A 344 -16.23 -11.90 -9.69
CA PRO A 344 -16.79 -12.38 -8.43
C PRO A 344 -16.01 -13.58 -7.86
N GLY A 345 -15.28 -14.33 -8.70
CA GLY A 345 -14.47 -15.48 -8.31
C GLY A 345 -13.10 -15.09 -7.76
N ARG A 346 -12.60 -13.90 -8.14
CA ARG A 346 -11.32 -13.37 -7.68
C ARG A 346 -11.42 -11.90 -7.27
N PRO A 347 -11.95 -11.60 -6.06
CA PRO A 347 -11.93 -10.25 -5.52
C PRO A 347 -10.50 -9.69 -5.49
N LEU A 348 -10.35 -8.39 -5.77
CA LEU A 348 -9.06 -7.70 -5.78
C LEU A 348 -8.49 -7.40 -4.39
N THR A 349 -9.10 -7.94 -3.33
CA THR A 349 -8.62 -7.82 -1.95
C THR A 349 -9.03 -9.03 -1.13
N VAL A 350 -8.15 -9.43 -0.22
CA VAL A 350 -8.47 -10.39 0.85
C VAL A 350 -8.74 -9.70 2.18
N THR A 351 -8.34 -8.43 2.32
CA THR A 351 -8.48 -7.65 3.56
C THR A 351 -9.70 -6.74 3.59
N GLY A 352 -10.19 -6.31 2.43
CA GLY A 352 -11.19 -5.24 2.27
C GLY A 352 -10.59 -3.84 2.06
N GLY A 353 -9.28 -3.74 1.87
CA GLY A 353 -8.59 -2.52 1.45
C GLY A 353 -8.43 -1.42 2.51
N LEU A 354 -7.65 -0.39 2.19
CA LEU A 354 -7.27 0.67 3.14
C LEU A 354 -8.44 1.53 3.64
N THR A 355 -9.56 1.60 2.91
CA THR A 355 -10.75 2.32 3.38
C THR A 355 -11.45 1.56 4.51
N PHE A 356 -11.71 0.26 4.31
CA PHE A 356 -12.58 -0.52 5.19
C PHE A 356 -11.79 -1.46 6.09
N GLY A 357 -10.81 -2.19 5.56
CA GLY A 357 -9.82 -2.93 6.34
C GLY A 357 -9.06 -2.05 7.33
N GLY A 358 -8.88 -0.77 6.97
CA GLY A 358 -8.14 0.24 7.72
C GLY A 358 -6.76 0.45 7.09
N GLY A 359 -6.29 1.70 7.11
CA GLY A 359 -5.03 2.10 6.52
C GLY A 359 -4.08 2.65 7.58
N PRO A 360 -3.38 1.80 8.36
CA PRO A 360 -2.36 2.24 9.33
C PRO A 360 -1.10 2.75 8.61
N TRP A 361 -1.26 3.85 7.87
CA TRP A 361 -0.26 4.52 7.06
C TRP A 361 0.56 3.53 6.21
N ASN A 362 1.82 3.33 6.55
CA ASN A 362 2.74 2.51 5.78
C ASN A 362 2.48 1.00 5.94
N ASN A 363 1.76 0.59 6.99
CA ASN A 363 1.72 -0.82 7.42
C ASN A 363 0.53 -1.64 6.90
N TYR A 364 -0.28 -1.12 5.97
CA TYR A 364 -1.41 -1.88 5.41
C TYR A 364 -0.97 -3.24 4.83
N VAL A 365 0.15 -3.29 4.13
CA VAL A 365 0.57 -4.52 3.42
C VAL A 365 0.97 -5.64 4.38
N SER A 366 1.39 -5.34 5.61
CA SER A 366 1.56 -6.37 6.64
C SER A 366 0.24 -7.08 6.97
N HIS A 367 -0.88 -6.35 7.00
CA HIS A 367 -2.22 -6.95 7.17
C HIS A 367 -2.65 -7.77 5.95
N SER A 368 -2.27 -7.30 4.76
CA SER A 368 -2.49 -8.00 3.48
C SER A 368 -1.80 -9.36 3.46
N ILE A 369 -0.49 -9.40 3.74
CA ILE A 369 0.30 -10.63 3.79
C ILE A 369 -0.21 -11.56 4.90
N ALA A 370 -0.53 -11.02 6.08
CA ALA A 370 -1.09 -11.82 7.18
C ALA A 370 -2.41 -12.50 6.80
N THR A 371 -3.31 -11.77 6.14
CA THR A 371 -4.62 -12.29 5.71
C THR A 371 -4.47 -13.25 4.53
N MET A 372 -3.54 -12.97 3.61
CA MET A 372 -3.19 -13.86 2.51
C MET A 372 -2.67 -15.21 3.02
N ALA A 373 -1.78 -15.21 4.02
CA ALA A 373 -1.28 -16.45 4.62
C ALA A 373 -2.42 -17.30 5.21
N THR A 374 -3.40 -16.69 5.88
CA THR A 374 -4.60 -17.40 6.36
C THR A 374 -5.38 -18.01 5.21
N ARG A 375 -5.66 -17.25 4.14
CA ARG A 375 -6.39 -17.76 2.97
C ARG A 375 -5.68 -18.92 2.28
N LEU A 376 -4.36 -18.86 2.15
CA LEU A 376 -3.57 -19.94 1.55
C LEU A 376 -3.53 -21.19 2.41
N ARG A 377 -3.53 -21.05 3.75
CA ARG A 377 -3.65 -22.21 4.66
C ARG A 377 -5.06 -22.83 4.64
N GLU A 378 -6.09 -22.01 4.42
CA GLU A 378 -7.48 -22.48 4.20
C GLU A 378 -7.68 -23.12 2.81
N SER A 379 -6.81 -22.81 1.85
CA SER A 379 -6.81 -23.35 0.49
C SER A 379 -5.40 -23.80 0.07
N PRO A 380 -4.87 -24.90 0.66
CA PRO A 380 -3.53 -25.37 0.34
C PRO A 380 -3.38 -25.69 -1.15
N GLY A 381 -2.25 -25.30 -1.72
CA GLY A 381 -1.95 -25.48 -3.13
C GLY A 381 -2.24 -24.26 -4.01
N SER A 382 -3.06 -23.33 -3.53
CA SER A 382 -3.37 -22.09 -4.25
C SER A 382 -2.21 -21.10 -4.23
N TYR A 383 -2.14 -20.23 -5.25
CA TYR A 383 -1.23 -19.09 -5.26
C TYR A 383 -1.95 -17.81 -4.82
N GLY A 384 -1.23 -16.99 -4.06
CA GLY A 384 -1.65 -15.66 -3.65
C GLY A 384 -0.70 -14.58 -4.16
N LEU A 385 -1.23 -13.48 -4.66
CA LEU A 385 -0.48 -12.29 -5.08
C LEU A 385 -0.79 -11.12 -4.15
N VAL A 386 0.24 -10.53 -3.56
CA VAL A 386 0.16 -9.26 -2.83
C VAL A 386 0.91 -8.20 -3.62
N THR A 387 0.25 -7.06 -3.83
CA THR A 387 0.88 -5.86 -4.40
C THR A 387 1.01 -4.79 -3.33
N ALA A 388 2.07 -4.00 -3.41
CA ALA A 388 2.43 -3.02 -2.39
C ALA A 388 2.83 -1.72 -3.09
N ASN A 389 2.25 -0.59 -2.69
CA ASN A 389 2.46 0.70 -3.36
C ASN A 389 2.85 1.81 -2.36
N SER A 390 3.78 2.66 -2.78
CA SER A 390 4.24 3.85 -2.07
C SER A 390 4.11 5.12 -2.92
N GLY A 391 3.90 6.25 -2.25
CA GLY A 391 3.78 7.54 -2.92
C GLY A 391 2.50 7.63 -3.74
N TYR A 392 2.63 8.08 -4.99
CA TYR A 392 1.51 8.35 -5.88
C TYR A 392 1.45 7.35 -7.03
N LEU A 393 1.44 6.03 -6.75
CA LEU A 393 1.84 4.99 -7.73
C LEU A 393 3.32 5.13 -8.10
N THR A 394 4.17 5.38 -7.10
CA THR A 394 5.59 5.71 -7.35
C THR A 394 6.47 4.48 -7.17
N LYS A 395 6.53 3.87 -5.99
CA LYS A 395 7.31 2.64 -5.77
C LYS A 395 6.40 1.46 -5.54
N HIS A 396 6.78 0.32 -6.12
CA HIS A 396 5.99 -0.90 -6.12
C HIS A 396 6.84 -2.06 -5.62
N ALA A 397 6.20 -2.95 -4.86
CA ALA A 397 6.76 -4.24 -4.52
C ALA A 397 5.68 -5.33 -4.65
N MET A 398 6.08 -6.50 -5.12
CA MET A 398 5.20 -7.65 -5.31
C MET A 398 5.68 -8.83 -4.49
N GLY A 399 4.75 -9.68 -4.05
CA GLY A 399 5.03 -10.96 -3.42
C GLY A 399 4.06 -12.03 -3.89
N VAL A 400 4.60 -13.17 -4.34
CA VAL A 400 3.81 -14.37 -4.64
C VAL A 400 3.99 -15.37 -3.50
N TYR A 401 2.90 -15.97 -3.02
CA TYR A 401 2.88 -16.85 -1.86
C TYR A 401 2.14 -18.14 -2.14
N ARG A 402 2.57 -19.25 -1.51
CA ARG A 402 1.94 -20.57 -1.61
C ARG A 402 2.28 -21.43 -0.39
N THR A 403 1.46 -22.44 -0.07
CA THR A 403 1.74 -23.40 1.02
C THR A 403 2.87 -24.39 0.71
N GLU A 404 3.14 -24.60 -0.57
CA GLU A 404 4.23 -25.44 -1.04
C GLU A 404 5.49 -24.62 -1.31
N PRO A 405 6.67 -25.23 -1.13
CA PRO A 405 7.95 -24.57 -1.33
C PRO A 405 8.18 -24.21 -2.81
N PRO A 406 8.88 -23.09 -3.10
CA PRO A 406 9.22 -22.71 -4.46
C PRO A 406 10.19 -23.69 -5.12
N VAL A 407 9.93 -23.99 -6.39
CA VAL A 407 10.83 -24.80 -7.21
C VAL A 407 12.11 -24.00 -7.48
N GLY A 408 13.23 -24.47 -6.93
CA GLY A 408 14.52 -23.79 -7.07
C GLY A 408 14.76 -22.64 -6.08
N GLY A 409 13.95 -22.56 -5.01
CA GLY A 409 14.12 -21.56 -3.94
C GLY A 409 13.45 -20.22 -4.24
N PHE A 410 13.33 -19.39 -3.20
CA PHE A 410 12.81 -18.02 -3.33
C PHE A 410 13.73 -17.18 -4.22
N LYS A 411 13.12 -16.34 -5.08
CA LYS A 411 13.84 -15.41 -5.95
C LYS A 411 13.28 -14.00 -5.83
N ARG A 412 14.19 -13.03 -5.73
CA ARG A 412 13.87 -11.62 -5.73
C ARG A 412 14.54 -10.92 -6.91
N LEU A 413 13.87 -9.94 -7.51
CA LEU A 413 14.48 -9.11 -8.55
C LEU A 413 13.97 -7.67 -8.51
N ASP A 414 14.90 -6.72 -8.44
CA ASP A 414 14.65 -5.33 -8.80
C ASP A 414 14.66 -5.22 -10.33
N VAL A 415 13.54 -4.79 -10.92
CA VAL A 415 13.33 -4.70 -12.37
C VAL A 415 13.51 -3.28 -12.90
N GLN A 416 14.11 -2.37 -12.13
CA GLN A 416 14.16 -0.93 -12.47
C GLN A 416 14.76 -0.65 -13.84
N ALA A 417 15.78 -1.39 -14.27
CA ALA A 417 16.40 -1.18 -15.58
C ALA A 417 15.42 -1.37 -16.75
N GLU A 418 14.45 -2.28 -16.63
CA GLU A 418 13.41 -2.49 -17.66
C GLU A 418 12.36 -1.38 -17.64
N VAL A 419 12.10 -0.80 -16.47
CA VAL A 419 11.19 0.34 -16.27
C VAL A 419 11.81 1.64 -16.78
N ASP A 420 13.10 1.88 -16.51
CA ASP A 420 13.84 3.06 -16.97
C ASP A 420 13.95 3.13 -18.50
N ALA A 421 13.81 1.98 -19.18
CA ALA A 421 13.77 1.91 -20.64
C ALA A 421 12.39 2.28 -21.24
N GLN A 422 11.36 2.46 -20.41
CA GLN A 422 10.03 2.86 -20.86
C GLN A 422 9.99 4.36 -21.19
N ARG A 423 9.02 4.76 -22.02
CA ARG A 423 8.85 6.16 -22.37
C ARG A 423 8.42 6.97 -21.16
N THR A 424 8.90 8.21 -21.12
CA THR A 424 8.49 9.23 -20.16
C THR A 424 8.18 10.52 -20.90
N THR A 425 7.45 11.39 -20.23
CA THR A 425 7.16 12.75 -20.68
C THR A 425 8.12 13.73 -20.01
N ARG A 426 8.49 14.80 -20.70
CA ARG A 426 9.19 15.92 -20.06
C ARG A 426 8.22 16.75 -19.22
N ALA A 427 8.52 16.90 -17.94
CA ALA A 427 7.83 17.84 -17.06
C ALA A 427 8.40 19.26 -17.21
N LEU A 428 7.53 20.26 -17.29
CA LEU A 428 7.90 21.66 -17.21
C LEU A 428 7.69 22.15 -15.78
N LEU A 429 8.76 22.60 -15.15
CA LEU A 429 8.67 23.28 -13.86
C LEU A 429 7.91 24.61 -13.98
N SER A 430 8.10 25.31 -15.10
CA SER A 430 7.46 26.58 -15.45
C SER A 430 7.01 26.59 -16.89
N TYR A 431 5.83 27.15 -17.14
CA TYR A 431 5.27 27.30 -18.47
C TYR A 431 4.33 28.51 -18.53
N THR A 432 4.49 29.33 -19.56
CA THR A 432 3.56 30.43 -19.87
C THR A 432 3.03 30.21 -21.27
N GLY A 433 1.72 30.10 -21.41
CA GLY A 433 1.09 29.93 -22.73
C GLY A 433 -0.13 29.03 -22.71
N ARG A 434 -0.52 28.58 -23.91
CA ARG A 434 -1.69 27.72 -24.11
C ARG A 434 -1.33 26.26 -23.93
N ALA A 435 -2.13 25.55 -23.15
CA ALA A 435 -2.02 24.11 -22.97
C ALA A 435 -3.39 23.44 -23.09
N SER A 436 -3.40 22.14 -23.35
CA SER A 436 -4.60 21.32 -23.45
C SER A 436 -4.79 20.52 -22.16
N ALA A 437 -5.96 20.61 -21.54
CA ALA A 437 -6.28 19.90 -20.31
C ALA A 437 -6.26 18.37 -20.52
N GLU A 438 -5.50 17.67 -19.68
CA GLU A 438 -5.35 16.20 -19.73
C GLU A 438 -6.04 15.53 -18.54
N SER A 439 -5.92 16.11 -17.35
CA SER A 439 -6.53 15.58 -16.13
C SER A 439 -6.69 16.67 -15.07
N TRP A 440 -7.73 16.62 -14.25
CA TRP A 440 -8.03 17.64 -13.25
C TRP A 440 -8.80 17.11 -12.05
N THR A 441 -8.80 17.91 -10.99
CA THR A 441 -9.62 17.68 -9.80
C THR A 441 -9.94 19.00 -9.10
N VAL A 442 -11.08 19.05 -8.42
CA VAL A 442 -11.48 20.12 -7.51
C VAL A 442 -11.43 19.59 -6.09
N VAL A 443 -10.77 20.31 -5.19
CA VAL A 443 -10.68 20.02 -3.76
C VAL A 443 -11.74 20.81 -3.00
N TYR A 444 -12.36 20.14 -2.02
CA TYR A 444 -13.45 20.71 -1.24
C TYR A 444 -13.10 20.88 0.24
N GLY A 445 -13.61 21.96 0.81
CA GLY A 445 -13.62 22.22 2.24
C GLY A 445 -14.52 21.26 3.00
N ARG A 446 -14.48 21.31 4.33
CA ARG A 446 -15.34 20.45 5.17
C ARG A 446 -16.82 20.80 5.08
N ASP A 447 -17.13 22.02 4.71
CA ASP A 447 -18.49 22.54 4.47
C ASP A 447 -19.01 22.22 3.06
N GLY A 448 -18.18 21.62 2.21
CA GLY A 448 -18.53 21.28 0.83
C GLY A 448 -18.26 22.39 -0.18
N SER A 449 -17.65 23.52 0.21
CA SER A 449 -17.25 24.57 -0.72
C SER A 449 -16.02 24.15 -1.56
N PRO A 450 -15.98 24.42 -2.88
CA PRO A 450 -14.77 24.28 -3.69
C PRO A 450 -13.69 25.26 -3.20
N GLU A 451 -12.48 24.77 -2.90
CA GLU A 451 -11.38 25.60 -2.41
C GLU A 451 -10.28 25.81 -3.47
N ARG A 452 -9.93 24.75 -4.21
CA ARG A 452 -8.82 24.72 -5.17
C ARG A 452 -9.06 23.73 -6.29
N GLY A 453 -8.61 24.07 -7.49
CA GLY A 453 -8.65 23.22 -8.67
C GLY A 453 -7.24 22.94 -9.16
N PHE A 454 -6.91 21.68 -9.40
CA PHE A 454 -5.63 21.26 -9.93
C PHE A 454 -5.80 20.71 -11.34
N LEU A 455 -4.83 21.02 -12.21
CA LEU A 455 -4.85 20.67 -13.62
C LEU A 455 -3.48 20.12 -14.04
N ALA A 456 -3.47 18.96 -14.70
CA ALA A 456 -2.38 18.52 -15.56
C ALA A 456 -2.74 18.87 -17.01
N ALA A 457 -1.82 19.52 -17.72
CA ALA A 457 -2.05 19.97 -19.09
C ALA A 457 -0.84 19.70 -19.99
N ARG A 458 -1.11 19.47 -21.28
CA ARG A 458 -0.12 19.24 -22.33
C ARG A 458 0.12 20.49 -23.16
N THR A 459 1.38 20.85 -23.37
CA THR A 459 1.77 21.90 -24.31
C THR A 459 1.56 21.42 -25.76
N ALA A 460 1.64 22.32 -26.73
CA ALA A 460 1.60 21.96 -28.16
C ALA A 460 2.73 21.02 -28.59
N THR A 461 3.84 20.99 -27.85
CA THR A 461 5.02 20.14 -28.07
C THR A 461 5.00 18.85 -27.25
N GLY A 462 3.95 18.62 -26.45
CA GLY A 462 3.69 17.36 -25.74
C GLY A 462 4.27 17.27 -24.32
N GLU A 463 5.06 18.26 -23.87
CA GLU A 463 5.46 18.32 -22.46
C GLU A 463 4.25 18.53 -21.54
N ARG A 464 4.40 18.11 -20.28
CA ARG A 464 3.36 18.32 -19.26
C ARG A 464 3.73 19.45 -18.32
N THR A 465 2.76 20.29 -18.02
CA THR A 465 2.81 21.28 -16.94
C THR A 465 1.66 21.02 -15.96
N LEU A 466 1.90 21.34 -14.69
CA LEU A 466 0.88 21.30 -13.64
C LEU A 466 0.46 22.74 -13.31
N ALA A 467 -0.83 22.95 -13.07
CA ALA A 467 -1.38 24.26 -12.77
C ALA A 467 -2.47 24.20 -11.68
N VAL A 468 -2.77 25.35 -11.09
CA VAL A 468 -3.76 25.51 -10.02
C VAL A 468 -4.64 26.75 -10.25
N SER A 469 -5.92 26.65 -9.88
CA SER A 469 -6.81 27.81 -9.78
C SER A 469 -7.54 27.83 -8.43
N THR A 470 -7.84 29.03 -7.95
CA THR A 470 -8.70 29.30 -6.80
C THR A 470 -9.89 30.16 -7.21
N ASP A 471 -10.07 30.41 -8.51
CA ASP A 471 -11.14 31.25 -9.01
C ASP A 471 -12.47 30.51 -9.05
N ALA A 472 -13.52 31.14 -8.53
CA ALA A 472 -14.83 30.49 -8.39
C ALA A 472 -15.40 29.97 -9.71
N GLU A 473 -15.23 30.68 -10.82
CA GLU A 473 -15.75 30.27 -12.13
C GLU A 473 -14.97 29.06 -12.69
N ASP A 474 -13.64 29.07 -12.53
CA ASP A 474 -12.80 27.94 -12.91
C ASP A 474 -13.15 26.68 -12.08
N LEU A 475 -13.39 26.83 -10.77
CA LEU A 475 -13.72 25.71 -9.89
C LEU A 475 -15.06 25.08 -10.22
N VAL A 476 -16.09 25.88 -10.54
CA VAL A 476 -17.39 25.38 -11.01
C VAL A 476 -17.22 24.62 -12.32
N THR A 477 -16.48 25.20 -13.27
CA THR A 477 -16.23 24.56 -14.57
C THR A 477 -15.52 23.21 -14.41
N LEU A 478 -14.46 23.13 -13.60
CA LEU A 478 -13.75 21.88 -13.35
C LEU A 478 -14.61 20.80 -12.65
N ALA A 479 -15.56 21.20 -11.82
CA ALA A 479 -16.41 20.28 -11.07
C ALA A 479 -17.52 19.65 -11.93
N GLU A 480 -18.02 20.38 -12.94
CA GLU A 480 -19.25 20.04 -13.65
C GLU A 480 -19.04 19.69 -15.13
N VAL A 481 -17.98 20.22 -15.75
CA VAL A 481 -17.76 20.12 -17.20
C VAL A 481 -16.63 19.13 -17.52
N ASP A 482 -16.84 18.33 -18.57
CA ASP A 482 -15.77 17.52 -19.14
C ASP A 482 -14.85 18.41 -20.01
N ILE A 483 -13.73 18.83 -19.44
CA ILE A 483 -12.79 19.74 -20.09
C ILE A 483 -11.65 19.01 -20.81
N ALA A 484 -11.74 17.70 -21.02
CA ALA A 484 -10.68 16.93 -21.66
C ALA A 484 -10.34 17.51 -23.06
N GLY A 485 -9.07 17.81 -23.29
CA GLY A 485 -8.61 18.43 -24.53
C GLY A 485 -8.84 19.94 -24.62
N GLN A 486 -9.65 20.54 -23.74
CA GLN A 486 -9.96 21.96 -23.77
C GLN A 486 -8.70 22.81 -23.58
N GLN A 487 -8.66 23.94 -24.27
CA GLN A 487 -7.54 24.88 -24.19
C GLN A 487 -7.65 25.76 -22.94
N VAL A 488 -6.55 25.87 -22.21
CA VAL A 488 -6.38 26.77 -21.06
C VAL A 488 -5.17 27.68 -21.28
N SER A 489 -5.18 28.84 -20.64
CA SER A 489 -4.00 29.72 -20.56
C SER A 489 -3.34 29.52 -19.20
N ILE A 490 -2.03 29.25 -19.18
CA ILE A 490 -1.24 29.05 -17.96
C ILE A 490 -0.25 30.22 -17.82
N SER A 491 -0.21 30.81 -16.62
CA SER A 491 0.75 31.85 -16.25
C SER A 491 2.06 31.25 -15.78
N GLU A 492 3.11 32.08 -15.76
CA GLU A 492 4.44 31.63 -15.31
C GLU A 492 4.35 30.98 -13.93
N GLU A 493 3.59 31.57 -13.00
CA GLU A 493 3.38 31.12 -11.61
C GLU A 493 2.69 29.76 -11.48
N GLY A 494 2.13 29.22 -12.56
CA GLY A 494 1.37 27.98 -12.56
C GLY A 494 -0.13 28.18 -12.29
N HIS A 495 -0.65 29.38 -12.50
CA HIS A 495 -2.10 29.62 -12.49
C HIS A 495 -2.70 29.36 -13.87
N PHE A 496 -3.82 28.66 -13.95
CA PHE A 496 -4.54 28.50 -15.22
C PHE A 496 -5.86 29.28 -15.23
N ARG A 497 -6.32 29.63 -16.42
CA ARG A 497 -7.65 30.19 -16.71
C ARG A 497 -8.23 29.52 -17.94
N PHE A 498 -9.55 29.29 -17.95
CA PHE A 498 -10.25 28.94 -19.18
C PHE A 498 -10.19 30.11 -20.17
N ALA A 499 -10.03 29.77 -21.45
CA ALA A 499 -9.92 30.74 -22.53
C ALA A 499 -11.27 31.30 -22.96
#